data_AF-A0A645IS74-F1
#
_entry.id   AF-A0A645IS74-F1
#
_cell.length_a   1.000
_cell.length_b   1.000
_cell.length_c   1.000
_cell.angle_alpha   90.00
_cell.angle_beta   90.00
_cell.angle_gamma   90.00
#
_symmetry.space_group_name_H-M   'P 1'
#
loop_
_entity.id
_entity.type
_entity.pdbx_description
1 polymer ?
#
loop_
_entity_poly.entity_id
_entity_poly.type
_entity_poly.pdbx_seq_one_letter_code
_entity_poly.pdbx_strand_id
1 'polypeptide(L)'
;MFFQGTVGNNIFDYAQRGDIPAMNRPSWILERWHGEETSNRIPRMTAANPNGNWRSSDLYIKNGSYLRLKTAQLGYTLPARWVQKVSIQRLRVYVAAENLLTFTGYDGFDPELASGGYTTIGVDRGIYPQSRTISLGANISF
;
A
#
# COMPACT_ATOMS: atom_id res chain seq x y z
N MET A 1 -8.09 2.94 18.08
CA MET A 1 -7.75 2.63 16.68
C MET A 1 -7.61 3.96 15.95
N PHE A 2 -6.69 4.04 14.97
CA PHE A 2 -6.41 5.25 14.21
C PHE A 2 -6.40 4.94 12.71
N PHE A 3 -7.27 5.61 11.98
CA PHE A 3 -7.37 5.51 10.52
C PHE A 3 -6.81 6.78 9.88
N GLN A 4 -6.12 6.61 8.75
CA GLN A 4 -5.62 7.68 7.92
C GLN A 4 -5.97 7.38 6.47
N GLY A 5 -6.44 8.35 5.72
CA GLY A 5 -6.74 8.17 4.30
C GLY A 5 -6.69 9.47 3.54
N THR A 6 -6.67 9.33 2.21
CA THR A 6 -6.76 10.43 1.25
C THR A 6 -7.66 9.98 0.10
N VAL A 7 -8.39 10.93 -0.47
CA VAL A 7 -9.36 10.68 -1.54
C VAL A 7 -9.19 11.73 -2.63
N GLY A 8 -9.30 11.31 -3.89
CA GLY A 8 -9.23 12.21 -5.05
C GLY A 8 -7.82 12.47 -5.56
N ASN A 9 -6.81 11.76 -5.04
CA ASN A 9 -5.45 11.81 -5.56
C ASN A 9 -5.25 10.82 -6.71
N ASN A 10 -4.44 11.24 -7.68
CA ASN A 10 -4.02 10.44 -8.82
C ASN A 10 -2.54 10.10 -8.69
N ILE A 11 -2.19 8.88 -9.09
CA ILE A 11 -0.83 8.35 -9.10
C ILE A 11 -0.46 8.07 -10.55
N PHE A 12 0.74 8.47 -10.95
CA PHE A 12 1.33 8.09 -12.23
C PHE A 12 2.19 6.84 -12.03
N ASP A 13 1.74 5.70 -12.55
CA ASP A 13 2.46 4.43 -12.51
C ASP A 13 3.60 4.42 -13.54
N TYR A 14 4.83 4.55 -13.05
CA TYR A 14 6.07 4.44 -13.82
C TYR A 14 6.82 3.12 -13.52
N ALA A 15 6.21 2.19 -12.78
CA ALA A 15 6.79 0.87 -12.56
C ALA A 15 6.85 0.07 -13.88
N GLN A 16 5.94 0.35 -14.82
CA GLN A 16 5.97 -0.22 -16.17
C GLN A 16 6.69 0.69 -17.18
N ARG A 17 8.00 0.47 -17.30
CA ARG A 17 8.80 1.04 -18.38
C ARG A 17 8.54 0.35 -19.71
N GLY A 18 7.97 1.09 -20.65
CA GLY A 18 7.74 0.63 -22.01
C GLY A 18 9.03 0.42 -22.81
N ASP A 19 10.06 1.22 -22.51
CA ASP A 19 11.33 1.26 -23.24
C ASP A 19 12.26 0.07 -22.98
N ILE A 20 11.94 -0.77 -21.99
CA ILE A 20 12.70 -2.00 -21.67
C ILE A 20 11.85 -3.22 -22.10
N PRO A 21 12.12 -3.83 -23.26
CA PRO A 21 11.26 -4.89 -23.80
C PRO A 21 11.16 -6.12 -22.88
N ALA A 22 12.29 -6.57 -22.33
CA ALA A 22 12.42 -7.79 -21.54
C ALA A 22 12.25 -7.60 -20.01
N MET A 23 11.62 -6.52 -19.56
CA MET A 23 11.39 -6.30 -18.13
C MET A 23 10.29 -7.21 -17.59
N ASN A 24 10.42 -7.64 -16.33
CA ASN A 24 9.32 -8.24 -15.59
C ASN A 24 8.18 -7.21 -15.42
N ARG A 25 6.93 -7.66 -15.54
CA ARG A 25 5.76 -6.77 -15.50
C ARG A 25 4.73 -7.30 -14.50
N PRO A 26 3.94 -6.39 -13.88
CA PRO A 26 2.78 -6.76 -13.08
C PRO A 26 1.84 -7.73 -13.80
N SER A 27 1.21 -8.63 -13.03
CA SER A 27 0.33 -9.68 -13.55
C SER A 27 -0.89 -9.15 -14.32
N TRP A 28 -1.36 -7.94 -14.00
CA TRP A 28 -2.49 -7.32 -14.70
C TRP A 28 -2.24 -7.10 -16.20
N ILE A 29 -0.98 -7.12 -16.68
CA ILE A 29 -0.66 -7.06 -18.12
C ILE A 29 -1.09 -8.32 -18.89
N LEU A 30 -1.43 -9.38 -18.18
CA LEU A 30 -2.00 -10.59 -18.78
C LEU A 30 -3.41 -10.30 -19.35
N GLU A 31 -4.11 -9.29 -18.81
CA GLU A 31 -5.42 -8.82 -19.30
C GLU A 31 -5.32 -7.82 -20.47
N ARG A 32 -4.20 -7.84 -21.20
CA ARG A 32 -4.02 -7.06 -22.43
C ARG A 32 -4.90 -7.56 -23.56
N TRP A 33 -5.17 -6.70 -24.54
CA TRP A 33 -5.78 -7.13 -25.79
C TRP A 33 -4.89 -8.15 -26.50
N HIS A 34 -5.46 -9.31 -26.84
CA HIS A 34 -4.79 -10.36 -27.62
C HIS A 34 -5.74 -11.05 -28.61
N GLY A 35 -6.87 -10.41 -28.93
CA GLY A 35 -7.89 -10.92 -29.84
C GLY A 35 -9.24 -10.28 -29.58
N GLU A 36 -10.20 -10.56 -30.45
CA GLU A 36 -11.60 -10.20 -30.20
C GLU A 36 -12.06 -10.77 -28.85
N GLU A 37 -12.92 -10.04 -28.15
CA GLU A 37 -13.47 -10.40 -26.83
C GLU A 37 -12.49 -10.41 -25.64
N THR A 38 -11.25 -9.96 -25.81
CA THR A 38 -10.24 -10.03 -24.72
C THR A 38 -10.27 -8.83 -23.77
N SER A 39 -9.83 -7.65 -24.23
CA SER A 39 -9.75 -6.46 -23.39
C SER A 39 -9.81 -5.17 -24.20
N ASN A 40 -10.58 -4.19 -23.74
CA ASN A 40 -10.65 -2.86 -24.35
C ASN A 40 -9.89 -1.80 -23.53
N ARG A 41 -9.17 -2.20 -22.47
CA ARG A 41 -8.53 -1.27 -21.52
C ARG A 41 -7.01 -1.27 -21.61
N ILE A 42 -6.41 -2.44 -21.79
CA ILE A 42 -4.95 -2.58 -21.87
C ILE A 42 -4.59 -2.91 -23.32
N PRO A 43 -3.80 -2.07 -24.00
CA PRO A 43 -3.47 -2.27 -25.41
C PRO A 43 -2.61 -3.53 -25.60
N ARG A 44 -2.62 -4.05 -26.83
CA ARG A 44 -1.79 -5.19 -27.20
C ARG A 44 -0.32 -4.95 -26.88
N MET A 45 0.35 -5.98 -26.39
CA MET A 45 1.79 -5.92 -26.17
C MET A 45 2.53 -6.21 -27.47
N THR A 46 3.51 -5.38 -27.79
CA THR A 46 4.35 -5.51 -28.99
C THR A 46 5.76 -5.02 -28.69
N ALA A 47 6.77 -5.71 -29.21
CA ALA A 47 8.17 -5.29 -29.11
C ALA A 47 8.48 -4.13 -30.07
N ALA A 48 7.82 -4.09 -31.22
CA ALA A 48 7.82 -2.94 -32.12
C ALA A 48 6.88 -1.87 -31.56
N ASN A 49 7.33 -0.60 -31.51
CA ASN A 49 6.53 0.53 -31.02
C ASN A 49 6.17 1.53 -32.13
N PRO A 50 5.46 1.12 -33.20
CA PRO A 50 5.14 2.01 -34.32
C PRO A 50 4.18 3.14 -33.91
N ASN A 51 3.34 2.91 -32.89
CA ASN A 51 2.36 3.89 -32.40
C ASN A 51 2.91 4.82 -31.30
N GLY A 52 4.15 4.62 -30.84
CA GLY A 52 4.72 5.42 -29.76
C GLY A 52 3.99 5.28 -28.42
N ASN A 53 3.52 4.08 -28.07
CA ASN A 53 2.75 3.76 -26.85
C ASN A 53 3.51 3.95 -25.53
N TRP A 54 4.77 4.40 -25.57
CA TRP A 54 5.57 4.70 -24.37
C TRP A 54 5.43 6.16 -23.93
N ARG A 55 4.60 6.94 -24.61
CA ARG A 55 4.29 8.33 -24.25
C ARG A 55 3.45 8.36 -22.98
N SER A 56 3.71 9.36 -22.14
CA SER A 56 2.87 9.67 -21.00
C SER A 56 1.43 9.84 -21.45
N SER A 57 0.53 9.06 -20.85
CA SER A 57 -0.90 9.04 -21.13
C SER A 57 -1.66 8.71 -19.85
N ASP A 58 -2.97 8.90 -19.90
CA ASP A 58 -3.93 8.52 -18.86
C ASP A 58 -3.94 7.02 -18.55
N LEU A 59 -3.43 6.18 -19.46
CA LEU A 59 -3.20 4.74 -19.21
C LEU A 59 -2.34 4.48 -17.96
N TYR A 60 -1.39 5.38 -17.67
CA TYR A 60 -0.51 5.30 -16.51
C TYR A 60 -1.08 6.02 -15.28
N ILE A 61 -2.21 6.73 -15.41
CA ILE A 61 -2.85 7.43 -14.30
C ILE A 61 -3.79 6.47 -13.58
N LYS A 62 -3.56 6.29 -12.29
CA LYS A 62 -4.32 5.40 -11.42
C LYS A 62 -4.91 6.17 -10.25
N ASN A 63 -6.05 5.71 -9.77
CA ASN A 63 -6.67 6.28 -8.58
C ASN A 63 -5.86 5.88 -7.35
N GLY A 64 -5.28 6.86 -6.65
CA GLY A 64 -4.48 6.66 -5.45
C GLY A 64 -5.26 6.81 -4.16
N SER A 65 -6.59 6.89 -4.21
CA SER A 65 -7.42 7.05 -3.03
C SER A 65 -7.31 5.81 -2.15
N TYR A 66 -7.06 6.01 -0.86
CA TYR A 66 -6.92 4.92 0.07
C TYR A 66 -7.36 5.30 1.48
N LEU A 67 -7.69 4.28 2.26
CA LEU A 67 -7.93 4.35 3.69
C LEU A 67 -7.10 3.27 4.39
N ARG A 68 -6.27 3.65 5.35
CA ARG A 68 -5.34 2.78 6.06
C ARG A 68 -5.61 2.81 7.56
N LEU A 69 -5.69 1.63 8.18
CA LEU A 69 -5.65 1.46 9.63
C LEU A 69 -4.18 1.52 10.08
N LYS A 70 -3.71 2.72 10.41
CA LYS A 70 -2.31 2.99 10.78
C LYS A 70 -1.96 2.35 12.12
N THR A 71 -2.81 2.52 13.14
CA THR A 71 -2.56 1.89 14.45
C THR A 71 -3.83 1.31 15.06
N ALA A 72 -3.73 0.08 15.57
CA ALA A 72 -4.76 -0.55 16.37
C ALA A 72 -4.11 -1.11 17.63
N GLN A 73 -4.65 -0.79 18.80
CA GLN A 73 -4.15 -1.33 20.06
C GLN A 73 -5.31 -1.85 20.88
N LEU A 74 -5.21 -3.11 21.29
CA LEU A 74 -6.08 -3.73 22.27
C LEU A 74 -5.24 -3.99 23.51
N GLY A 75 -5.71 -3.57 24.68
CA GLY A 75 -5.00 -3.85 25.92
C GLY A 75 -5.94 -4.09 27.08
N TYR A 76 -5.55 -5.00 27.95
CA TYR A 76 -6.28 -5.35 29.16
C TYR A 76 -5.45 -4.98 30.38
N THR A 77 -6.05 -4.24 31.31
CA THR A 77 -5.43 -3.92 32.59
C THR A 77 -5.94 -4.93 33.61
N LEU A 78 -5.03 -5.68 34.23
CA LEU A 78 -5.42 -6.69 35.22
C LEU A 78 -5.97 -6.01 36.48
N PRO A 79 -7.01 -6.56 37.13
CA PRO A 79 -7.56 -5.97 38.35
C PRO A 79 -6.54 -5.98 39.49
N ALA A 80 -6.48 -4.88 40.25
CA ALA A 80 -5.49 -4.67 41.32
C ALA A 80 -5.44 -5.82 42.35
N ARG A 81 -6.57 -6.46 42.66
CA ARG A 81 -6.66 -7.60 43.60
C ARG A 81 -5.75 -8.78 43.25
N TRP A 82 -5.47 -8.99 41.95
CA TRP A 82 -4.61 -10.08 41.49
C TRP A 82 -3.13 -9.66 41.47
N VAL A 83 -2.88 -8.39 41.18
CA VAL A 83 -1.55 -7.84 40.89
C VAL A 83 -0.86 -7.35 42.17
N GLN A 84 -1.62 -6.88 43.15
CA GLN A 84 -1.13 -6.48 44.48
C GLN A 84 -0.54 -7.66 45.28
N LYS A 85 -0.94 -8.91 45.00
CA LYS A 85 -0.33 -10.10 45.62
C LYS A 85 1.15 -10.27 45.29
N VAL A 86 1.61 -9.64 44.20
CA VAL A 86 2.99 -9.70 43.71
C VAL A 86 3.68 -8.34 43.85
N SER A 87 3.15 -7.45 44.70
CA SER A 87 3.69 -6.09 44.94
C SER A 87 3.78 -5.22 43.67
N ILE A 88 2.89 -5.42 42.70
CA ILE A 88 2.79 -4.58 41.49
C ILE A 88 1.56 -3.67 41.63
N GLN A 89 1.69 -2.38 41.33
CA GLN A 89 0.58 -1.42 41.35
C GLN A 89 -0.33 -1.56 40.13
N ARG A 90 0.25 -1.73 38.94
CA ARG A 90 -0.52 -1.82 37.69
C ARG A 90 0.18 -2.69 36.66
N LEU A 91 -0.55 -3.65 36.10
CA LEU A 91 -0.10 -4.47 34.98
C LEU A 91 -1.10 -4.33 33.82
N ARG A 92 -0.64 -3.81 32.68
CA ARG A 92 -1.42 -3.74 31.44
C ARG A 92 -0.71 -4.52 30.36
N VAL A 93 -1.34 -5.58 29.86
CA VAL A 93 -0.88 -6.31 28.67
C VAL A 93 -1.59 -5.73 27.46
N TYR A 94 -0.87 -5.52 26.37
CA TYR A 94 -1.43 -4.99 25.14
C TYR A 94 -0.85 -5.66 23.90
N VAL A 95 -1.69 -5.76 22.88
CA VAL A 95 -1.31 -6.08 21.50
C VAL A 95 -1.50 -4.80 20.70
N ALA A 96 -0.44 -4.35 20.05
CA ALA A 96 -0.46 -3.22 19.12
C ALA A 96 -0.18 -3.73 17.71
N ALA A 97 -0.85 -3.17 16.73
CA ALA A 97 -0.60 -3.43 15.33
C ALA A 97 -0.45 -2.11 14.59
N GLU A 98 0.52 -2.06 13.69
CA GLU A 98 0.83 -0.93 12.81
C GLU A 98 0.67 -1.32 11.34
N ASN A 99 0.12 -0.42 10.53
CA ASN A 99 -0.20 -0.63 9.12
C ASN A 99 -1.01 -1.92 8.87
N LEU A 100 -2.03 -2.16 9.70
CA LEU A 100 -2.73 -3.44 9.75
C LEU A 100 -3.54 -3.70 8.47
N LEU A 101 -4.26 -2.71 7.97
CA LEU A 101 -5.14 -2.82 6.80
C LEU A 101 -5.02 -1.57 5.91
N THR A 102 -5.00 -1.76 4.60
CA THR A 102 -5.10 -0.70 3.60
C THR A 102 -6.21 -1.05 2.62
N PHE A 103 -7.23 -0.20 2.54
CA PHE A 103 -8.28 -0.24 1.54
C PHE A 103 -7.89 0.71 0.41
N THR A 104 -7.70 0.18 -0.79
CA THR A 104 -7.26 0.96 -1.96
C THR A 104 -7.83 0.36 -3.23
N GLY A 105 -8.10 1.22 -4.21
CA GLY A 105 -8.38 0.80 -5.60
C GLY A 105 -7.13 0.84 -6.49
N TYR A 106 -5.95 1.05 -5.90
CA TYR A 106 -4.69 1.14 -6.60
C TYR A 106 -4.13 -0.26 -6.91
N ASP A 107 -3.74 -0.49 -8.17
CA ASP A 107 -3.21 -1.78 -8.65
C ASP A 107 -1.75 -2.03 -8.23
N GLY A 108 -1.05 -1.00 -7.75
CA GLY A 108 0.34 -1.08 -7.30
C GLY A 108 0.47 -1.46 -5.81
N PHE A 109 1.71 -1.42 -5.30
CA PHE A 109 2.01 -1.93 -3.95
C PHE A 109 1.50 -1.03 -2.82
N ASP A 110 1.71 0.28 -2.91
CA ASP A 110 1.32 1.23 -1.88
C ASP A 110 0.73 2.50 -2.52
N PRO A 111 -0.52 2.88 -2.21
CA PRO A 111 -1.10 4.15 -2.67
C PRO A 111 -0.52 5.37 -1.94
N GLU A 112 0.17 5.18 -0.82
CA GLU A 112 0.86 6.24 -0.07
C GLU A 112 2.24 6.52 -0.67
N LEU A 113 2.25 7.12 -1.86
CA LEU A 113 3.50 7.45 -2.57
C LEU A 113 3.96 8.86 -2.22
N ALA A 114 4.55 9.00 -1.04
CA ALA A 114 5.21 10.23 -0.59
C ALA A 114 6.73 10.20 -0.84
N SER A 115 7.18 9.63 -1.96
CA SER A 115 8.61 9.42 -2.22
C SER A 115 9.17 10.39 -3.25
N GLY A 116 10.09 11.26 -2.80
CA GLY A 116 10.97 12.07 -3.65
C GLY A 116 10.80 13.58 -3.48
N GLY A 117 11.39 14.34 -4.42
CA GLY A 117 11.34 15.82 -4.41
C GLY A 117 9.99 16.35 -4.90
N TYR A 118 9.76 17.66 -4.80
CA TYR A 118 8.51 18.33 -5.21
C TYR A 118 8.02 17.96 -6.62
N THR A 119 8.92 17.55 -7.52
CA THR A 119 8.62 17.19 -8.91
C THR A 119 8.32 15.70 -9.12
N THR A 120 8.47 14.84 -8.12
CA THR A 120 8.27 13.38 -8.24
C THR A 120 7.19 12.84 -7.31
N ILE A 121 6.49 13.71 -6.58
CA ILE A 121 5.35 13.32 -5.74
C ILE A 121 4.26 12.73 -6.65
N GLY A 122 3.72 11.57 -6.25
CA GLY A 122 2.68 10.88 -7.00
C GLY A 122 3.18 10.04 -8.19
N VAL A 123 4.50 9.87 -8.35
CA VAL A 123 5.06 8.93 -9.35
C VAL A 123 5.43 7.61 -8.65
N ASP A 124 4.77 6.52 -9.03
CA ASP A 124 5.16 5.18 -8.57
C ASP A 124 6.31 4.63 -9.41
N ARG A 125 7.39 4.21 -8.77
CA ARG A 125 8.54 3.59 -9.43
C ARG A 125 8.71 2.13 -9.02
N GLY A 126 7.65 1.51 -8.49
CA GLY A 126 7.69 0.19 -7.87
C GLY A 126 8.17 0.26 -6.43
N ILE A 127 7.63 1.21 -5.65
CA ILE A 127 8.05 1.41 -4.26
C ILE A 127 7.49 0.29 -3.38
N TYR A 128 8.32 -0.26 -2.49
CA TYR A 128 7.87 -1.28 -1.55
C TYR A 128 6.91 -0.70 -0.52
N PRO A 129 5.87 -1.45 -0.14
CA PRO A 129 4.88 -0.99 0.80
C PRO A 129 5.43 -0.94 2.21
N GLN A 130 4.76 -0.18 3.07
CA GLN A 130 5.04 -0.17 4.50
C GLN A 130 4.77 -1.55 5.13
N SER A 131 5.71 -2.03 5.94
CA SER A 131 5.56 -3.30 6.65
C SER A 131 4.43 -3.26 7.67
N ARG A 132 3.72 -4.39 7.77
CA ARG A 132 2.74 -4.65 8.83
C ARG A 132 3.47 -5.17 10.06
N THR A 133 3.33 -4.47 11.18
CA THR A 133 3.97 -4.86 12.45
C THR A 133 2.89 -5.24 13.45
N ILE A 134 3.06 -6.38 14.13
CA ILE A 134 2.22 -6.78 15.27
C ILE A 134 3.15 -6.97 16.46
N SER A 135 2.90 -6.25 17.55
CA SER A 135 3.73 -6.23 18.74
C SER A 135 2.89 -6.59 19.96
N LEU A 136 3.43 -7.50 20.78
CA LEU A 136 2.92 -7.82 22.10
C LEU A 136 3.78 -7.07 23.13
N GLY A 137 3.16 -6.37 24.07
CA GLY A 137 3.85 -5.63 25.12
C GLY A 137 3.12 -5.68 26.45
N ALA A 138 3.85 -5.38 27.52
CA ALA A 138 3.30 -5.23 28.86
C ALA A 138 3.85 -3.94 29.49
N ASN A 139 2.97 -3.18 30.14
CA ASN A 139 3.33 -2.03 30.95
C ASN A 139 3.15 -2.41 32.43
N ILE A 140 4.24 -2.33 33.18
CA ILE A 140 4.33 -2.72 34.60
C ILE A 140 4.69 -1.47 35.39
N SER A 141 3.89 -1.16 36.41
CA SER A 141 4.16 -0.09 37.38
C SER A 141 4.24 -0.69 38.78
N PHE A 142 5.32 -0.36 39.51
CA PHE A 142 5.61 -0.81 40.88
C PHE A 142 5.09 0.19 41.90
#